data_AF-A0A154R112-F1
#
_entry.id   AF-A0A154R112-F1
#
_cell.length_a   1.000
_cell.length_b   1.000
_cell.length_c   1.000
_cell.angle_alpha   90.00
_cell.angle_beta   90.00
_cell.angle_gamma   90.00
#
_symmetry.space_group_name_H-M   'P 1'
#
loop_
_entity.id
_entity.type
_entity.pdbx_description
1 polymer ?
#
loop_
_entity_poly.entity_id
_entity_poly.type
_entity_poly.pdbx_seq_one_letter_code
_entity_poly.pdbx_strand_id
1 'polypeptide(L)'
;MKLQTFLSYVHSLTISGVPGVAASNYAGSIADTSTALAADGSSISDLSHPRWKANTTFGYSIGPVSAALHWRYISGMADLMGGAGSGYPGVPAYNYFDLDAHWQATHNIMLTAGVTNLTDKAPPRIAGAPLLTDAATYDVVGRTYFIGFKAKI
;
A
#
# COMPACT_ATOMS: atom_id res chain seq x y z
N MET A 1 17.80 10.93 -17.22
CA MET A 1 17.26 9.81 -16.41
C MET A 1 17.44 10.15 -14.95
N LYS A 2 16.46 9.84 -14.10
CA LYS A 2 16.51 10.04 -12.65
C LYS A 2 15.96 8.79 -11.95
N LEU A 3 16.58 8.39 -10.85
CA LEU A 3 16.11 7.32 -9.99
C LEU A 3 16.07 7.85 -8.56
N GLN A 4 14.94 7.67 -7.88
CA GLN A 4 14.76 8.04 -6.48
C GLN A 4 14.06 6.90 -5.75
N THR A 5 14.48 6.60 -4.53
CA THR A 5 13.83 5.59 -3.69
C THR A 5 13.68 6.09 -2.25
N PHE A 6 12.54 5.79 -1.66
CA PHE A 6 12.28 5.96 -0.23
C PHE A 6 11.94 4.60 0.36
N LEU A 7 12.65 4.21 1.41
CA LEU A 7 12.46 2.94 2.11
C LEU A 7 12.02 3.24 3.54
N SER A 8 11.00 2.54 4.03
CA SER A 8 10.62 2.56 5.45
C SER A 8 10.72 1.17 6.05
N TYR A 9 11.14 1.13 7.32
CA TYR A 9 11.27 -0.09 8.10
C TYR A 9 10.58 0.03 9.46
N VAL A 10 9.77 -0.96 9.82
CA VAL A 10 9.21 -1.09 11.17
C VAL A 10 10.06 -2.05 11.98
N HIS A 11 10.80 -1.52 12.97
CA HIS A 11 11.62 -2.33 13.86
C HIS A 11 10.75 -3.15 14.84
N SER A 12 9.85 -2.49 15.54
CA SER A 12 8.92 -3.11 16.49
C SER A 12 7.62 -2.31 16.55
N LEU A 13 6.51 -3.02 16.67
CA LEU A 13 5.20 -2.48 16.97
C LEU A 13 4.61 -3.33 18.10
N THR A 14 4.98 -3.01 19.33
CA THR A 14 4.51 -3.77 20.49
C THR A 14 3.27 -3.11 21.05
N ILE A 15 2.21 -3.90 21.19
CA ILE A 15 0.97 -3.44 21.83
C ILE A 15 0.90 -4.12 23.20
N SER A 16 0.57 -3.34 24.22
CA SER A 16 0.64 -3.75 25.62
C SER A 16 -0.40 -2.98 26.44
N GLY A 17 -0.74 -3.50 27.62
CA GLY A 17 -1.66 -2.82 28.54
C GLY A 17 -3.14 -3.16 28.34
N VAL A 18 -3.47 -4.10 27.46
CA VAL A 18 -4.82 -4.67 27.36
C VAL A 18 -4.98 -5.76 28.43
N PRO A 19 -5.92 -5.61 29.39
CA PRO A 19 -6.13 -6.61 30.43
C PRO A 19 -6.45 -7.99 29.82
N GLY A 20 -5.69 -9.01 30.24
CA GLY A 20 -5.88 -10.39 29.76
C GLY A 20 -5.22 -10.74 28.43
N VAL A 21 -4.51 -9.80 27.78
CA VAL A 21 -3.80 -10.05 26.51
C VAL A 21 -2.29 -9.88 26.68
N ALA A 22 -1.52 -10.84 26.20
CA ALA A 22 -0.06 -10.79 26.25
C ALA A 22 0.49 -9.72 25.31
N ALA A 23 1.51 -8.99 25.78
CA ALA A 23 2.25 -8.05 24.95
C ALA A 23 2.86 -8.78 23.73
N SER A 24 2.49 -8.34 22.53
CA SER A 24 2.90 -8.97 21.27
C SER A 24 3.44 -7.94 20.29
N ASN A 25 4.42 -8.35 19.47
CA ASN A 25 4.98 -7.51 18.41
C ASN A 25 4.26 -7.78 17.08
N TYR A 26 3.60 -6.75 16.57
CA TYR A 26 2.79 -6.78 15.34
C TYR A 26 3.58 -6.35 14.10
N ALA A 27 4.86 -6.02 14.22
CA ALA A 27 5.66 -5.61 13.08
C ALA A 27 5.89 -6.79 12.11
N GLY A 28 5.29 -6.70 10.92
CA GLY A 28 5.30 -7.75 9.90
C GLY A 28 4.05 -8.62 9.89
N SER A 29 2.96 -8.18 10.51
CA SER A 29 1.72 -8.96 10.55
C SER A 29 0.49 -8.20 10.05
N ILE A 30 -0.46 -8.99 9.56
CA ILE A 30 -1.87 -8.64 9.58
C ILE A 30 -2.43 -9.17 10.89
N ALA A 31 -2.88 -8.28 11.78
CA ALA A 31 -3.51 -8.70 13.02
C ALA A 31 -4.22 -7.54 13.72
N ASP A 32 -5.26 -7.91 14.45
CA ASP A 32 -5.97 -7.11 15.43
C ASP A 32 -5.02 -6.59 16.52
N THR A 33 -4.83 -5.29 16.54
CA THR A 33 -4.33 -4.60 17.72
C THR A 33 -5.36 -4.82 18.82
N SER A 34 -5.11 -5.75 19.75
CA SER A 34 -6.04 -6.23 20.78
C SER A 34 -6.70 -5.16 21.68
N THR A 35 -6.51 -3.88 21.38
CA THR A 35 -7.06 -2.67 21.97
C THR A 35 -8.54 -2.40 21.67
N ALA A 36 -9.23 -3.21 20.86
CA ALA A 36 -10.65 -3.00 20.58
C ALA A 36 -11.47 -4.30 20.59
N LEU A 37 -11.46 -5.04 21.70
CA LEU A 37 -12.60 -5.91 22.01
C LEU A 37 -13.80 -5.01 22.33
N ALA A 38 -14.75 -4.88 21.42
CA ALA A 38 -16.06 -4.35 21.77
C ALA A 38 -16.68 -5.24 22.85
N ALA A 39 -17.58 -4.68 23.67
CA ALA A 39 -18.24 -5.39 24.76
C ALA A 39 -19.07 -6.62 24.29
N ASP A 40 -19.33 -6.74 22.99
CA ASP A 40 -19.98 -7.87 22.34
C ASP A 40 -19.00 -8.95 21.83
N GLY A 41 -17.69 -8.78 22.06
CA GLY A 41 -16.63 -9.70 21.63
C GLY A 41 -16.17 -9.50 20.18
N SER A 42 -16.62 -8.46 19.48
CA SER A 42 -16.12 -8.13 18.14
C SER A 42 -14.81 -7.35 18.21
N SER A 43 -13.82 -7.78 17.41
CA SER A 43 -12.58 -7.05 17.16
C SER A 43 -12.79 -6.07 16.00
N ILE A 44 -12.36 -4.82 16.17
CA ILE A 44 -12.22 -3.89 15.05
C ILE A 44 -10.73 -3.74 14.75
N SER A 45 -10.37 -4.17 13.53
CA SER A 45 -9.21 -3.72 12.73
C SER A 45 -8.01 -4.66 12.63
N ASP A 46 -8.14 -5.73 11.82
CA ASP A 46 -6.99 -6.35 11.17
C ASP A 46 -6.31 -5.33 10.24
N LEU A 47 -5.28 -4.65 10.75
CA LEU A 47 -4.49 -3.69 10.00
C LEU A 47 -3.21 -4.32 9.48
N SER A 48 -2.75 -3.79 8.35
CA SER A 48 -1.49 -4.22 7.74
C SER A 48 -0.32 -3.48 8.40
N HIS A 49 0.62 -4.24 8.97
CA HIS A 49 1.83 -3.70 9.57
C HIS A 49 3.08 -4.22 8.82
N PRO A 50 3.30 -3.84 7.55
CA PRO A 50 4.43 -4.35 6.78
C PRO A 50 5.75 -3.91 7.41
N ARG A 51 6.71 -4.82 7.52
CA ARG A 51 8.06 -4.45 8.00
C ARG A 51 8.75 -3.52 7.04
N TRP A 52 8.59 -3.74 5.74
CA TRP A 52 9.24 -2.94 4.71
C TRP A 52 8.22 -2.36 3.74
N LYS A 53 8.37 -1.07 3.42
CA LYS A 53 7.74 -0.46 2.26
C LYS A 53 8.78 0.31 1.47
N ALA A 54 8.69 0.27 0.14
CA ALA A 54 9.54 1.09 -0.72
C ALA A 54 8.69 1.85 -1.73
N ASN A 55 9.05 3.10 -1.99
CA ASN A 55 8.51 3.92 -3.08
C ASN A 55 9.67 4.33 -3.97
N THR A 56 9.76 3.75 -5.15
CA THR A 56 10.84 3.99 -6.12
C THR A 56 10.29 4.65 -7.37
N THR A 57 10.86 5.76 -7.80
CA THR A 57 10.49 6.48 -9.02
C THR A 57 11.63 6.39 -10.02
N PHE A 58 11.34 5.86 -11.20
CA PHE A 58 12.21 5.90 -12.38
C PHE A 58 11.67 6.94 -13.37
N GLY A 59 12.40 8.03 -13.54
CA GLY A 59 12.05 9.13 -14.42
C GLY A 59 12.92 9.21 -15.67
N TYR A 60 12.29 9.38 -16.82
CA TYR A 60 12.95 9.65 -18.09
C TYR A 60 12.37 10.90 -18.76
N SER A 61 13.20 11.64 -19.47
CA SER A 61 12.78 12.85 -20.17
C SER A 61 13.54 12.97 -21.48
N ILE A 62 12.80 13.30 -22.54
CA ILE A 62 13.33 13.51 -23.88
C ILE A 62 12.57 14.66 -24.54
N GLY A 63 13.29 15.76 -24.82
CA GLY A 63 12.68 16.97 -25.36
C GLY A 63 11.50 17.46 -24.50
N PRO A 64 10.31 17.69 -25.09
CA PRO A 64 9.14 18.20 -24.37
C PRO A 64 8.37 17.11 -23.59
N VAL A 65 8.83 15.86 -23.61
CA VAL A 65 8.14 14.72 -22.99
C VAL A 65 8.93 14.22 -21.79
N SER A 66 8.23 13.93 -20.70
CA SER A 66 8.76 13.18 -19.56
C SER A 66 7.80 12.09 -19.15
N ALA A 67 8.33 10.97 -18.65
CA ALA A 67 7.53 9.89 -18.08
C ALA A 67 8.18 9.40 -16.78
N ALA A 68 7.35 8.94 -15.85
CA ALA A 68 7.79 8.36 -14.59
C ALA A 68 7.08 7.04 -14.33
N LEU A 69 7.85 5.99 -14.04
CA LEU A 69 7.36 4.74 -13.48
C LEU A 69 7.56 4.77 -11.96
N HIS A 70 6.48 4.60 -11.23
CA HIS A 70 6.48 4.50 -9.77
C HIS A 70 6.27 3.06 -9.36
N TRP A 71 7.19 2.52 -8.57
CA TRP A 71 7.08 1.21 -7.96
C TRP A 71 6.83 1.37 -6.46
N ARG A 72 5.65 0.90 -6.01
CA ARG A 72 5.30 0.81 -4.59
C ARG A 72 5.40 -0.65 -4.14
N TYR A 73 6.34 -0.92 -3.25
CA TYR A 73 6.55 -2.23 -2.62
C TYR A 73 5.98 -2.24 -1.21
N ILE A 74 5.31 -3.33 -0.86
CA ILE A 74 4.80 -3.63 0.48
C ILE A 74 5.24 -5.06 0.80
N SER A 75 6.01 -5.26 1.88
CA SER A 75 6.46 -6.60 2.27
C SER A 75 5.29 -7.50 2.66
N GLY A 76 5.46 -8.81 2.45
CA GLY A 76 4.53 -9.80 2.96
C GLY A 76 4.43 -9.76 4.48
N MET A 77 3.31 -10.22 5.00
CA MET A 77 2.99 -10.19 6.41
C MET A 77 2.42 -11.54 6.86
N ALA A 78 2.76 -11.96 8.07
CA ALA A 78 2.18 -13.14 8.70
C ALA A 78 0.80 -12.82 9.29
N ASP A 79 -0.05 -13.83 9.41
CA ASP A 79 -1.25 -13.77 10.25
C ASP A 79 -0.86 -14.30 11.64
N LEU A 80 -0.99 -13.47 12.68
CA LEU A 80 -0.65 -13.84 14.06
C LEU A 80 -1.83 -14.46 14.83
N MET A 81 -3.04 -14.38 14.31
CA MET A 81 -4.24 -15.02 14.88
C MET A 81 -4.49 -16.40 14.28
N GLY A 82 -3.83 -16.71 13.16
CA GLY A 82 -3.76 -18.04 12.59
C GLY A 82 -2.83 -18.98 13.37
N GLY A 83 -3.31 -19.58 14.46
CA GLY A 83 -2.59 -20.69 15.12
C GLY A 83 -2.24 -21.83 14.15
N ALA A 84 -1.37 -22.76 14.56
CA ALA A 84 -1.01 -23.91 13.73
C ALA A 84 -2.26 -24.68 13.27
N GLY A 85 -2.54 -24.66 11.97
CA GLY A 85 -3.73 -25.30 11.37
C GLY A 85 -4.91 -24.37 11.04
N SER A 86 -4.80 -23.05 11.24
CA SER A 86 -5.88 -22.08 11.00
C SER A 86 -6.32 -21.94 9.53
N GLY A 87 -5.48 -22.34 8.57
CA GLY A 87 -5.78 -22.23 7.14
C GLY A 87 -5.80 -20.79 6.61
N TYR A 88 -5.49 -19.78 7.43
CA TYR A 88 -5.38 -18.38 7.00
C TYR A 88 -3.90 -18.05 6.72
N PRO A 89 -3.45 -18.14 5.46
CA PRO A 89 -2.11 -17.70 5.12
C PRO A 89 -2.05 -16.18 5.33
N GLY A 90 -0.93 -15.71 5.89
CA GLY A 90 -0.61 -14.28 5.86
C GLY A 90 -0.62 -13.72 4.43
N VAL A 91 -0.54 -12.41 4.29
CA VAL A 91 -0.58 -11.77 2.97
C VAL A 91 0.80 -11.79 2.29
N PRO A 92 0.87 -12.08 0.98
CA PRO A 92 2.14 -12.06 0.25
C PRO A 92 2.66 -10.62 0.10
N ALA A 93 3.88 -10.47 -0.42
CA ALA A 93 4.38 -9.16 -0.78
C ALA A 93 3.64 -8.58 -2.00
N TYR A 94 3.45 -7.27 -2.00
CA TYR A 94 2.77 -6.52 -3.04
C TYR A 94 3.73 -5.58 -3.77
N ASN A 95 3.49 -5.47 -5.07
CA ASN A 95 4.22 -4.61 -5.99
C ASN A 95 3.16 -3.93 -6.84
N TYR A 96 3.03 -2.61 -6.68
CA TYR A 96 2.21 -1.78 -7.56
C TYR A 96 3.12 -0.98 -8.46
N PHE A 97 2.68 -0.82 -9.71
CA PHE A 97 3.35 0.00 -10.69
C PHE A 97 2.36 1.06 -11.14
N ASP A 98 2.74 2.33 -11.03
CA ASP A 98 1.97 3.45 -11.56
C ASP A 98 2.83 4.14 -12.61
N LEU A 99 2.21 4.64 -13.68
CA LEU A 99 2.92 5.27 -14.79
C LEU A 99 2.24 6.58 -15.15
N ASP A 100 3.00 7.65 -15.20
CA ASP A 100 2.56 8.92 -15.76
C ASP A 100 3.48 9.41 -16.87
N ALA A 101 2.90 10.21 -17.75
CA ALA A 101 3.59 10.94 -18.79
C ALA A 101 3.09 12.37 -18.84
N HIS A 102 4.03 13.28 -19.06
CA HIS A 102 3.78 14.70 -19.25
C HIS A 102 4.33 15.13 -20.60
N TRP A 103 3.57 15.97 -21.29
CA TRP A 103 3.98 16.59 -22.55
C TRP A 103 3.77 18.09 -22.50
N GLN A 104 4.87 18.83 -22.65
CA GLN A 104 4.86 20.28 -22.83
C GLN A 104 4.48 20.58 -24.28
N ALA A 105 3.17 20.63 -24.58
CA ALA A 105 2.67 20.84 -25.93
C ALA A 105 3.01 22.24 -26.47
N THR A 106 3.00 23.25 -25.61
CA THR A 106 3.49 24.62 -25.90
C THR A 106 4.17 25.19 -24.65
N HIS A 107 4.77 26.39 -24.70
CA HIS A 107 5.36 27.05 -23.51
C HIS A 107 4.35 27.31 -22.37
N ASN A 108 3.05 27.36 -22.69
CA ASN A 108 1.98 27.68 -21.74
C ASN A 108 1.10 26.47 -21.42
N ILE A 109 1.19 25.38 -22.18
CA ILE A 109 0.30 24.23 -22.08
C ILE A 109 1.09 22.96 -21.77
N MET A 110 0.72 22.29 -20.68
CA MET A 110 1.19 20.96 -20.33
C MET A 110 0.02 19.98 -20.27
N LEU A 111 0.14 18.88 -20.99
CA LEU A 111 -0.76 17.73 -20.92
C LEU A 111 -0.15 16.66 -20.02
N THR A 112 -1.00 15.95 -19.29
CA THR A 112 -0.63 14.83 -18.42
C THR A 112 -1.57 13.69 -18.67
N ALA A 113 -1.05 12.48 -18.75
CA ALA A 113 -1.85 11.26 -18.73
C ALA A 113 -1.15 10.21 -17.89
N GLY A 114 -1.90 9.30 -17.29
CA GLY A 114 -1.31 8.23 -16.52
C GLY A 114 -2.28 7.13 -16.15
N VAL A 115 -1.72 6.12 -15.50
CA VAL A 115 -2.39 4.92 -15.03
C VAL A 115 -1.86 4.54 -13.66
N THR A 116 -2.77 4.40 -12.71
CA THR A 116 -2.50 3.85 -11.38
C THR A 116 -2.82 2.37 -11.38
N ASN A 117 -2.01 1.56 -10.70
CA ASN A 117 -2.09 0.11 -10.68
C ASN A 117 -2.06 -0.49 -12.10
N LEU A 118 -1.00 -0.16 -12.84
CA LEU A 118 -0.71 -0.56 -14.22
C LEU A 118 -0.80 -2.07 -14.46
N THR A 119 -0.62 -2.91 -13.43
CA THR A 119 -0.73 -4.37 -13.54
C THR A 119 -2.10 -4.92 -13.13
N ASP A 120 -3.05 -4.05 -12.78
CA ASP A 120 -4.39 -4.40 -12.27
C ASP A 120 -4.35 -5.42 -11.12
N LYS A 121 -3.47 -5.18 -10.14
CA LYS A 121 -3.29 -6.07 -9.00
C LYS A 121 -4.44 -5.88 -8.02
N ALA A 122 -5.22 -6.94 -7.80
CA ALA A 122 -6.30 -6.97 -6.81
C ALA A 122 -5.74 -6.98 -5.37
N PRO A 123 -6.42 -6.32 -4.41
CA PRO A 123 -6.01 -6.31 -3.01
C PRO A 123 -6.09 -7.72 -2.40
N PRO A 124 -5.27 -8.03 -1.38
CA PRO A 124 -5.34 -9.33 -0.71
C PRO A 124 -6.60 -9.43 0.14
N ARG A 125 -7.11 -10.66 0.31
CA ARG A 125 -8.21 -10.88 1.24
C ARG A 125 -7.69 -10.92 2.68
N ILE A 126 -8.15 -10.01 3.52
CA ILE A 126 -7.88 -9.96 4.97
C ILE A 126 -9.23 -10.07 5.68
N ALA A 127 -9.49 -11.22 6.31
CA ALA A 127 -10.83 -11.59 6.75
C ALA A 127 -11.41 -10.67 7.84
N GLY A 128 -10.61 -10.23 8.81
CA GLY A 128 -11.06 -9.35 9.89
C GLY A 128 -11.01 -7.86 9.56
N ALA A 129 -10.70 -7.48 8.31
CA ALA A 129 -10.77 -6.09 7.87
C ALA A 129 -12.19 -5.75 7.37
N PRO A 130 -12.73 -4.53 7.63
CA PRO A 130 -14.11 -4.16 7.28
C PRO A 130 -14.50 -4.34 5.81
N LEU A 131 -13.53 -4.25 4.88
CA LEU A 131 -13.74 -4.43 3.44
C LEU A 131 -13.19 -5.77 2.91
N LEU A 132 -12.98 -6.73 3.80
CA LEU A 132 -12.24 -7.97 3.53
C LEU A 132 -10.83 -7.71 2.96
N THR A 133 -10.30 -6.52 3.17
CA THR A 133 -8.95 -6.04 2.87
C THR A 133 -8.70 -4.76 3.66
N ASP A 134 -7.43 -4.43 3.88
CA ASP A 134 -7.00 -3.13 4.39
C ASP A 134 -6.91 -2.11 3.25
N ALA A 135 -7.96 -1.30 3.09
CA ALA A 135 -8.03 -0.27 2.04
C ALA A 135 -7.14 0.95 2.30
N ALA A 136 -6.55 1.09 3.49
CA ALA A 136 -5.54 2.12 3.74
C ALA A 136 -4.16 1.71 3.19
N THR A 137 -3.91 0.40 3.09
CA THR A 137 -2.64 -0.16 2.62
C THR A 137 -2.67 -0.57 1.15
N TYR A 138 -3.80 -1.11 0.66
CA TYR A 138 -3.93 -1.71 -0.66
C TYR A 138 -4.93 -0.97 -1.55
N ASP A 139 -4.64 -0.92 -2.85
CA ASP A 139 -5.51 -0.29 -3.85
C ASP A 139 -6.80 -1.11 -4.05
N VAL A 140 -7.95 -0.54 -3.73
CA VAL A 140 -9.26 -1.20 -3.89
C VAL A 140 -9.94 -0.94 -5.24
N VAL A 141 -9.58 0.15 -5.93
CA VAL A 141 -10.25 0.59 -7.18
C VAL A 141 -9.64 -0.06 -8.45
N GLY A 142 -8.72 -1.03 -8.30
CA GLY A 142 -8.06 -1.68 -9.45
C GLY A 142 -7.28 -0.68 -10.31
N ARG A 143 -7.12 -0.98 -11.60
CA ARG A 143 -6.46 -0.07 -12.55
C ARG A 143 -7.32 1.15 -12.87
N THR A 144 -6.76 2.34 -12.69
CA THR A 144 -7.44 3.60 -13.02
C THR A 144 -6.60 4.45 -13.98
N TYR A 145 -7.28 5.16 -14.88
CA TYR A 145 -6.65 6.05 -15.86
C TYR A 145 -7.01 7.49 -15.57
N PHE A 146 -6.09 8.41 -15.83
CA PHE A 146 -6.35 9.83 -15.69
C PHE A 146 -5.73 10.64 -16.82
N ILE A 147 -6.33 11.79 -17.08
CA ILE A 147 -5.81 12.82 -17.98
C ILE A 147 -5.94 14.17 -17.28
N GLY A 148 -4.95 15.03 -17.48
CA GLY A 148 -4.89 16.36 -16.89
C GLY A 148 -4.32 17.37 -17.88
N PHE A 149 -4.69 18.63 -17.68
CA PHE A 149 -4.20 19.75 -18.46
C PHE A 149 -3.85 20.90 -17.51
N LYS A 150 -2.74 21.59 -17.79
CA LYS A 150 -2.33 22.79 -17.08
C LYS A 150 -2.00 23.89 -18.07
N ALA A 151 -2.66 25.04 -17.92
CA ALA A 151 -2.37 26.27 -18.64
C ALA A 151 -1.72 27.31 -17.71
N LYS A 152 -0.74 28.05 -18.23
CA LYS A 152 -0.27 29.31 -17.64
C LYS A 152 -0.84 30.47 -18.44
N ILE A 153 -1.62 31.31 -17.75
CA ILE A 153 -2.22 32.55 -18.27
C ILE A 153 -1.30 33.70 -17.88
#